data_AF-A0A837G8G5-F1
#
_entry.id   AF-A0A837G8G5-F1
#
_cell.length_a   1.000
_cell.length_b   1.000
_cell.length_c   1.000
_cell.angle_alpha   90.00
_cell.angle_beta   90.00
_cell.angle_gamma   90.00
#
_symmetry.space_group_name_H-M   'P 1'
#
loop_
_entity.id
_entity.type
_entity.pdbx_description
1 polymer ?
#
loop_
_entity_poly.entity_id
_entity_poly.type
_entity_poly.pdbx_seq_one_letter_code
_entity_poly.pdbx_strand_id
1 'polypeptide(L)'
;MMDMQGILSEYLPLQLIHVGDVYADPEGDPHAWLNEYDFIWQPMSDSRSHPHLFLGDDVVRFKPESDRDKMEHLNRRTGGQPLRMPQISTCSGPYTLLLANALADEIEFSDKLGITRSAAEVHDAAGHLHTDFTALSFHKVWFHHRFETRFHDLPSAQRLLVCIETHHSSSTFLIHQSLLEHWQQRGVEDVNYDIEPEHQRLTTLMTQRHYWGSRTRSFANLDDFQQNRNGQIDEG
;
A
#
# COMPACT_ATOMS: atom_id res chain seq x y z
N MET A 1 18.58 0.58 24.68
CA MET A 1 18.02 -0.78 24.86
C MET A 1 16.60 -0.71 24.32
N MET A 2 16.34 -1.37 23.19
CA MET A 2 15.05 -1.28 22.49
C MET A 2 13.96 -1.90 23.38
N ASP A 3 12.81 -1.25 23.47
CA ASP A 3 11.61 -1.77 24.14
C ASP A 3 10.97 -2.84 23.25
N MET A 4 11.70 -3.93 22.98
CA MET A 4 11.29 -5.07 22.13
C MET A 4 10.38 -6.04 22.90
N GLN A 5 9.52 -5.53 23.79
CA GLN A 5 8.53 -6.36 24.48
C GLN A 5 7.24 -6.40 23.64
N GLY A 6 6.72 -7.61 23.39
CA GLY A 6 5.47 -7.82 22.67
C GLY A 6 5.61 -7.93 21.15
N ILE A 7 4.56 -7.48 20.43
CA ILE A 7 4.36 -7.67 18.99
C ILE A 7 5.52 -7.19 18.11
N LEU A 8 6.25 -6.14 18.50
CA LEU A 8 7.33 -5.58 17.66
C LEU A 8 8.65 -6.37 17.75
N SER A 9 8.70 -7.45 18.52
CA SER A 9 9.86 -8.37 18.53
C SER A 9 9.96 -9.18 17.23
N GLU A 10 8.83 -9.49 16.61
CA GLU A 10 8.72 -10.27 15.37
C GLU A 10 8.29 -9.39 14.17
N TYR A 11 7.71 -8.22 14.43
CA TYR A 11 7.08 -7.37 13.44
C TYR A 11 7.68 -5.97 13.43
N LEU A 12 7.63 -5.34 12.26
CA LEU A 12 7.90 -3.92 12.07
C LEU A 12 6.67 -3.26 11.45
N PRO A 13 6.47 -1.94 11.63
CA PRO A 13 5.43 -1.25 10.90
C PRO A 13 5.72 -1.30 9.39
N LEU A 14 4.72 -1.69 8.60
CA LEU A 14 4.83 -1.66 7.15
C LEU A 14 4.76 -0.20 6.71
N GLN A 15 5.88 0.34 6.24
CA GLN A 15 5.94 1.68 5.69
C GLN A 15 5.96 1.63 4.16
N LEU A 16 4.98 2.26 3.51
CA LEU A 16 4.85 2.27 2.06
C LEU A 16 5.51 3.52 1.46
N ILE A 17 6.07 3.40 0.26
CA ILE A 17 6.53 4.53 -0.53
C ILE A 17 5.44 4.84 -1.56
N HIS A 18 4.68 5.91 -1.34
CA HIS A 18 3.66 6.36 -2.28
C HIS A 18 4.29 7.08 -3.47
N VAL A 19 3.63 6.99 -4.63
CA VAL A 19 3.99 7.82 -5.77
C VAL A 19 3.40 9.21 -5.55
N GLY A 20 4.25 10.23 -5.62
CA GLY A 20 3.88 11.63 -5.51
C GLY A 20 3.64 12.28 -6.86
N ASP A 21 4.15 13.50 -7.02
CA ASP A 21 4.04 14.22 -8.28
C ASP A 21 4.96 13.61 -9.34
N VAL A 22 4.40 13.39 -10.53
CA VAL A 22 5.12 13.04 -11.76
C VAL A 22 4.86 14.17 -12.75
N TYR A 23 5.85 15.02 -12.94
CA TYR A 23 5.69 16.20 -13.79
C TYR A 23 5.63 15.80 -15.27
N ALA A 24 4.84 16.56 -16.03
CA ALA A 24 4.99 16.60 -17.48
C ALA A 24 6.37 17.21 -17.75
N ASP A 25 7.22 16.51 -18.49
CA ASP A 25 8.60 16.90 -18.79
C ASP A 25 8.75 18.42 -19.05
N PRO A 26 9.92 19.03 -18.80
CA PRO A 26 10.09 20.50 -18.88
C PRO A 26 9.60 21.19 -20.18
N GLU A 27 9.50 20.46 -21.29
CA GLU A 27 9.00 20.92 -22.59
C GLU A 27 7.79 20.10 -23.10
N GLY A 28 7.22 19.24 -22.25
CA GLY A 28 6.15 18.29 -22.56
C GLY A 28 4.74 18.89 -22.46
N ASP A 29 3.75 18.05 -22.71
CA ASP A 29 2.34 18.41 -22.60
C ASP A 29 1.98 18.69 -21.12
N PRO A 30 1.62 19.93 -20.73
CA PRO A 30 1.40 20.29 -19.33
C PRO A 30 0.21 19.57 -18.68
N HIS A 31 -0.59 18.84 -19.47
CA HIS A 31 -1.69 18.01 -18.99
C HIS A 31 -1.31 16.53 -18.80
N ALA A 32 -0.12 16.11 -19.24
CA ALA A 32 0.42 14.75 -19.06
C ALA A 32 1.27 14.66 -17.78
N TRP A 33 0.65 14.93 -16.63
CA TRP A 33 1.29 14.85 -15.31
C TRP A 33 0.45 13.99 -14.37
N LEU A 34 1.08 13.34 -13.40
CA LEU A 34 0.42 12.53 -12.37
C LEU A 34 0.66 13.13 -10.99
N ASN A 35 -0.22 12.83 -10.04
CA ASN A 35 -0.06 13.16 -8.63
C ASN A 35 -0.48 11.99 -7.73
N GLU A 36 -0.40 12.18 -6.42
CA GLU A 36 -0.78 11.18 -5.42
C GLU A 36 -2.18 10.59 -5.63
N TYR A 37 -3.17 11.39 -6.04
CA TYR A 37 -4.55 10.93 -6.27
C TYR A 37 -4.69 10.04 -7.51
N ASP A 38 -3.74 10.11 -8.43
CA ASP A 38 -3.66 9.22 -9.58
C ASP A 38 -3.22 7.79 -9.16
N PHE A 39 -2.80 7.61 -7.90
CA PHE A 39 -2.36 6.33 -7.29
C PHE A 39 -3.12 5.96 -6.00
N ILE A 40 -4.19 6.69 -5.67
CA ILE A 40 -5.14 6.31 -4.62
C ILE A 40 -6.33 5.63 -5.27
N TRP A 41 -6.52 4.35 -4.96
CA TRP A 41 -7.50 3.51 -5.65
C TRP A 41 -8.86 3.55 -4.97
N GLN A 42 -9.86 4.07 -5.69
CA GLN A 42 -11.25 4.05 -5.29
C GLN A 42 -12.02 2.93 -6.01
N PRO A 43 -12.85 2.17 -5.29
CA PRO A 43 -13.67 1.15 -5.92
C PRO A 43 -14.72 1.80 -6.84
N MET A 44 -14.89 1.21 -8.01
CA MET A 44 -15.93 1.59 -8.98
C MET A 44 -17.27 1.02 -8.51
N SER A 45 -17.92 1.71 -7.58
CA SER A 45 -19.27 1.36 -7.11
C SER A 45 -20.19 2.58 -7.10
N ASP A 46 -21.49 2.33 -7.21
CA ASP A 46 -22.52 3.37 -7.12
C ASP A 46 -22.69 3.92 -5.68
N SER A 47 -22.09 3.25 -4.69
CA SER A 47 -22.25 3.54 -3.26
C SER A 47 -20.97 4.16 -2.68
N ARG A 48 -20.90 5.50 -2.65
CA ARG A 48 -19.77 6.25 -2.06
C ARG A 48 -19.72 6.25 -0.52
N SER A 49 -20.69 5.64 0.17
CA SER A 49 -20.99 5.95 1.58
C SER A 49 -20.39 5.01 2.63
N HIS A 50 -19.63 3.96 2.25
CA HIS A 50 -19.09 3.01 3.22
C HIS A 50 -17.65 2.60 2.89
N PRO A 51 -16.78 2.38 3.90
CA PRO A 51 -15.49 1.73 3.65
C PRO A 51 -15.77 0.38 3.01
N HIS A 52 -15.27 0.18 1.78
CA HIS A 52 -15.49 -1.06 1.06
C HIS A 52 -14.56 -2.12 1.63
N LEU A 53 -15.10 -2.98 2.49
CA LEU A 53 -14.49 -4.24 2.83
C LEU A 53 -14.87 -5.25 1.74
N PHE A 54 -13.87 -5.89 1.14
CA PHE A 54 -14.07 -6.86 0.07
C PHE A 54 -14.07 -8.27 0.66
N LEU A 55 -15.12 -9.06 0.42
CA LEU A 55 -15.27 -10.37 1.07
C LEU A 55 -14.61 -11.54 0.32
N GLY A 56 -14.00 -11.27 -0.85
CA GLY A 56 -13.27 -12.27 -1.63
C GLY A 56 -14.11 -13.00 -2.68
N ASP A 57 -15.42 -12.79 -2.70
CA ASP A 57 -16.33 -13.50 -3.60
C ASP A 57 -16.35 -12.91 -5.02
N ASP A 58 -16.08 -11.61 -5.16
CA ASP A 58 -16.19 -10.88 -6.42
C ASP A 58 -14.87 -10.20 -6.82
N VAL A 59 -14.70 -10.01 -8.13
CA VAL A 59 -13.64 -9.14 -8.67
C VAL A 59 -13.96 -7.70 -8.31
N VAL A 60 -13.01 -7.04 -7.65
CA VAL A 60 -13.13 -5.64 -7.25
C VAL A 60 -12.51 -4.76 -8.31
N ARG A 61 -13.27 -3.78 -8.80
CA ARG A 61 -12.80 -2.83 -9.81
C ARG A 61 -12.41 -1.52 -9.17
N PHE A 62 -11.25 -1.00 -9.52
CA PHE A 62 -10.71 0.25 -9.01
C PHE A 62 -10.40 1.23 -10.13
N LYS A 63 -10.47 2.51 -9.78
CA LYS A 63 -10.00 3.64 -10.58
C LYS A 63 -9.24 4.62 -9.69
N PRO A 64 -8.47 5.56 -10.26
CA PRO A 64 -7.84 6.61 -9.47
C PRO A 64 -8.90 7.50 -8.80
N GLU A 65 -8.56 8.07 -7.65
CA GLU A 65 -9.36 9.08 -6.95
C GLU A 65 -9.42 10.39 -7.73
N SER A 66 -8.34 10.71 -8.45
CA SER A 66 -8.21 11.88 -9.32
C SER A 66 -9.44 12.06 -10.22
N ASP A 67 -10.03 13.25 -10.16
CA ASP A 67 -11.22 13.62 -10.94
C ASP A 67 -10.88 14.32 -12.27
N ARG A 68 -9.59 14.44 -12.59
CA ARG A 68 -9.12 15.16 -13.77
C ARG A 68 -9.06 14.25 -14.98
N ASP A 69 -9.68 14.69 -16.07
CA ASP A 69 -9.54 14.03 -17.37
C ASP A 69 -8.17 14.34 -17.99
N LYS A 70 -7.23 13.42 -17.79
CA LYS A 70 -5.86 13.48 -18.34
C LYS A 70 -5.58 12.33 -19.31
N MET A 71 -6.56 11.46 -19.56
CA MET A 71 -6.36 10.19 -20.25
C MET A 71 -5.76 10.36 -21.65
N GLU A 72 -6.30 11.27 -22.46
CA GLU A 72 -5.81 11.49 -23.83
C GLU A 72 -4.35 11.98 -23.83
N HIS A 73 -4.02 12.91 -22.94
CA HIS A 73 -2.69 13.50 -22.82
C HIS A 73 -1.65 12.46 -22.34
N LEU A 74 -2.00 11.67 -21.33
CA LEU A 74 -1.16 10.58 -20.83
C LEU A 74 -0.95 9.50 -21.89
N ASN A 75 -1.99 9.10 -22.62
CA ASN A 75 -1.88 8.14 -23.72
C ASN A 75 -0.98 8.66 -24.83
N ARG A 76 -1.11 9.93 -25.22
CA ARG A 76 -0.26 10.54 -26.23
C ARG A 76 1.21 10.54 -25.79
N ARG A 77 1.48 10.86 -24.52
CA ARG A 77 2.85 10.93 -23.97
C ARG A 77 3.50 9.57 -23.77
N THR A 78 2.74 8.56 -23.37
CA THR A 78 3.23 7.19 -23.17
C THR A 78 3.25 6.37 -24.46
N GLY A 79 2.71 6.90 -25.57
CA GLY A 79 2.54 6.14 -26.81
C GLY A 79 1.52 5.01 -26.68
N GLY A 80 0.52 5.17 -25.80
CA GLY A 80 -0.50 4.16 -25.49
C GLY A 80 0.04 2.98 -24.69
N GLN A 81 1.17 3.15 -23.99
CA GLN A 81 1.65 2.15 -23.04
C GLN A 81 0.98 2.35 -21.68
N PRO A 82 0.63 1.26 -20.96
CA PRO A 82 0.16 1.36 -19.58
C PRO A 82 1.12 2.12 -18.69
N LEU A 83 0.58 2.80 -17.68
CA LEU A 83 1.40 3.41 -16.63
C LEU A 83 1.97 2.31 -15.74
N ARG A 84 3.23 2.48 -15.31
CA ARG A 84 3.80 1.67 -14.24
C ARG A 84 2.92 1.78 -12.99
N MET A 85 2.61 0.63 -12.39
CA MET A 85 1.80 0.55 -11.18
C MET A 85 2.69 0.23 -9.97
N PRO A 86 2.43 0.82 -8.80
CA PRO A 86 3.08 0.36 -7.56
C PRO A 86 2.66 -1.08 -7.28
N GLN A 87 3.61 -1.93 -6.87
CA GLN A 87 3.35 -3.33 -6.54
C GLN A 87 2.62 -3.48 -5.21
N ILE A 88 2.70 -2.47 -4.34
CA ILE A 88 1.96 -2.41 -3.07
C ILE A 88 1.45 -0.99 -2.89
N SER A 89 0.16 -0.85 -2.60
CA SER A 89 -0.42 0.43 -2.20
C SER A 89 -1.60 0.22 -1.26
N THR A 90 -2.10 1.30 -0.66
CA THR A 90 -3.42 1.30 -0.03
C THR A 90 -4.49 1.35 -1.12
N CYS A 91 -5.68 0.83 -0.83
CA CYS A 91 -6.86 0.99 -1.68
C CYS A 91 -8.09 1.16 -0.80
N SER A 92 -9.07 1.99 -1.15
CA SER A 92 -10.36 2.06 -0.44
C SER A 92 -10.34 2.21 1.10
N GLY A 93 -9.35 2.93 1.66
CA GLY A 93 -9.29 3.27 3.09
C GLY A 93 -8.14 2.59 3.86
N PRO A 94 -8.13 2.71 5.20
CA PRO A 94 -6.96 2.36 6.03
C PRO A 94 -6.83 0.86 6.38
N TYR A 95 -7.77 0.02 5.96
CA TYR A 95 -7.84 -1.41 6.30
C TYR A 95 -7.67 -2.32 5.10
N THR A 96 -7.16 -1.77 4.01
CA THR A 96 -7.18 -2.40 2.70
C THR A 96 -5.89 -2.09 1.95
N LEU A 97 -5.28 -3.14 1.43
CA LEU A 97 -4.06 -3.07 0.63
C LEU A 97 -4.32 -3.66 -0.75
N LEU A 98 -3.68 -3.09 -1.76
CA LEU A 98 -3.62 -3.63 -3.09
C LEU A 98 -2.19 -4.13 -3.31
N LEU A 99 -2.05 -5.43 -3.61
CA LEU A 99 -0.76 -6.05 -3.86
C LEU A 99 -0.75 -6.63 -5.27
N ALA A 100 0.38 -6.53 -5.97
CA ALA A 100 0.63 -7.33 -7.16
C ALA A 100 0.51 -8.82 -6.79
N ASN A 101 -0.08 -9.64 -7.67
CA ASN A 101 -0.35 -11.05 -7.42
C ASN A 101 0.93 -11.80 -7.03
N ALA A 102 2.06 -11.48 -7.67
CA ALA A 102 3.36 -12.07 -7.38
C ALA A 102 3.88 -11.82 -5.94
N LEU A 103 3.32 -10.84 -5.22
CA LEU A 103 3.59 -10.60 -3.79
C LEU A 103 2.48 -11.18 -2.91
N ALA A 104 1.22 -11.08 -3.33
CA ALA A 104 0.08 -11.61 -2.58
C ALA A 104 0.12 -13.15 -2.45
N ASP A 105 0.59 -13.84 -3.49
CA ASP A 105 0.67 -15.30 -3.56
C ASP A 105 1.74 -15.89 -2.61
N GLU A 106 2.70 -15.08 -2.16
CA GLU A 106 3.74 -15.49 -1.20
C GLU A 106 3.24 -15.53 0.24
N ILE A 107 2.12 -14.84 0.49
CA ILE A 107 1.60 -14.69 1.83
C ILE A 107 0.63 -15.84 2.08
N GLU A 108 0.65 -16.38 3.28
CA GLU A 108 -0.39 -17.28 3.79
C GLU A 108 -1.07 -16.60 4.97
N PHE A 109 -2.40 -16.71 5.05
CA PHE A 109 -3.18 -16.17 6.16
C PHE A 109 -3.97 -17.27 6.83
N SER A 110 -3.94 -17.29 8.17
CA SER A 110 -4.94 -18.02 8.92
C SER A 110 -6.30 -17.31 8.87
N ASP A 111 -7.38 -18.06 8.71
CA ASP A 111 -8.77 -17.56 8.84
C ASP A 111 -9.02 -16.79 10.14
N LYS A 112 -8.26 -17.10 11.20
CA LYS A 112 -8.36 -16.41 12.49
C LYS A 112 -8.04 -14.92 12.37
N LEU A 113 -7.18 -14.52 11.42
CA LEU A 113 -6.79 -13.13 11.17
C LEU A 113 -7.93 -12.27 10.62
N GLY A 114 -8.93 -12.88 9.98
CA GLY A 114 -9.99 -12.12 9.32
C GLY A 114 -9.44 -11.26 8.19
N ILE A 115 -8.62 -11.85 7.32
CA ILE A 115 -8.11 -11.21 6.11
C ILE A 115 -8.71 -11.94 4.92
N THR A 116 -9.30 -11.20 3.99
CA THR A 116 -9.81 -11.76 2.72
C THR A 116 -8.96 -11.30 1.55
N ARG A 117 -8.97 -12.11 0.50
CA ARG A 117 -8.33 -11.81 -0.79
C ARG A 117 -9.42 -11.70 -1.83
N SER A 118 -9.43 -10.60 -2.57
CA SER A 118 -10.31 -10.43 -3.73
C SER A 118 -9.44 -10.14 -4.94
N ALA A 119 -9.72 -10.79 -6.07
CA ALA A 119 -9.08 -10.41 -7.33
C ALA A 119 -9.42 -8.94 -7.65
N ALA A 120 -8.45 -8.20 -8.19
CA ALA A 120 -8.60 -6.78 -8.47
C ALA A 120 -8.33 -6.46 -9.94
N GLU A 121 -9.20 -5.62 -10.48
CA GLU A 121 -9.06 -4.94 -11.77
C GLU A 121 -8.81 -3.47 -11.48
N VAL A 122 -7.69 -2.92 -11.95
CA VAL A 122 -7.27 -1.55 -11.63
C VAL A 122 -7.10 -0.77 -12.92
N HIS A 123 -7.85 0.32 -13.08
CA HIS A 123 -7.63 1.26 -14.15
C HIS A 123 -6.57 2.29 -13.71
N ASP A 124 -5.53 2.47 -14.52
CA ASP A 124 -4.57 3.56 -14.32
C ASP A 124 -5.14 4.91 -14.79
N ALA A 125 -4.43 6.01 -14.52
CA ALA A 125 -4.85 7.35 -14.93
C ALA A 125 -4.86 7.58 -16.45
N ALA A 126 -4.18 6.72 -17.22
CA ALA A 126 -4.28 6.70 -18.68
C ALA A 126 -5.47 5.82 -19.18
N GLY A 127 -6.19 5.17 -18.27
CA GLY A 127 -7.36 4.33 -18.52
C GLY A 127 -7.05 2.87 -18.86
N HIS A 128 -5.78 2.46 -18.81
CA HIS A 128 -5.43 1.06 -19.08
C HIS A 128 -5.80 0.18 -17.89
N LEU A 129 -6.28 -1.03 -18.21
CA LEU A 129 -6.67 -2.03 -17.23
C LEU A 129 -5.47 -2.91 -16.83
N HIS A 130 -5.27 -3.06 -15.53
CA HIS A 130 -4.31 -3.97 -14.90
C HIS A 130 -5.08 -5.04 -14.11
N THR A 131 -4.77 -6.32 -14.32
CA THR A 131 -5.50 -7.47 -13.72
C THR A 131 -4.61 -8.36 -12.86
N ASP A 132 -3.37 -7.95 -12.65
CA ASP A 132 -2.32 -8.64 -11.93
C ASP A 132 -2.25 -8.23 -10.45
N PHE A 133 -3.41 -7.88 -9.88
CA PHE A 133 -3.53 -7.39 -8.50
C PHE A 133 -4.54 -8.18 -7.66
N THR A 134 -4.26 -8.23 -6.37
CA THR A 134 -5.12 -8.78 -5.32
C THR A 134 -5.37 -7.70 -4.27
N ALA A 135 -6.64 -7.44 -3.96
CA ALA A 135 -7.05 -6.59 -2.85
C ALA A 135 -7.14 -7.42 -1.57
N LEU A 136 -6.37 -7.03 -0.55
CA LEU A 136 -6.44 -7.56 0.81
C LEU A 136 -7.36 -6.67 1.65
N SER A 137 -8.35 -7.25 2.31
CA SER A 137 -9.18 -6.55 3.31
C SER A 137 -8.98 -7.12 4.70
N PHE A 138 -8.71 -6.25 5.68
CA PHE A 138 -8.47 -6.62 7.07
C PHE A 138 -9.74 -6.33 7.89
N HIS A 139 -10.54 -7.37 8.13
CA HIS A 139 -11.83 -7.27 8.85
C HIS A 139 -11.68 -7.26 10.37
N LYS A 140 -10.50 -7.60 10.86
CA LYS A 140 -10.17 -7.55 12.28
C LYS A 140 -8.96 -6.66 12.48
N VAL A 141 -9.21 -5.55 13.19
CA VAL A 141 -8.15 -4.71 13.74
C VAL A 141 -7.82 -5.23 15.12
N TRP A 142 -6.55 -5.56 15.36
CA TRP A 142 -6.12 -6.17 16.61
C TRP A 142 -5.62 -5.12 17.60
N PHE A 143 -6.04 -5.24 18.86
CA PHE A 143 -5.42 -4.49 19.95
C PHE A 143 -4.07 -5.11 20.31
N HIS A 144 -3.02 -4.30 20.36
CA HIS A 144 -1.65 -4.76 20.64
C HIS A 144 -1.56 -5.63 21.91
N HIS A 145 -2.27 -5.28 23.00
CA HIS A 145 -2.23 -6.01 24.27
C HIS A 145 -2.86 -7.42 24.21
N ARG A 146 -3.58 -7.75 23.13
CA ARG A 146 -4.16 -9.09 22.92
C ARG A 146 -3.36 -9.93 21.93
N PHE A 147 -2.29 -9.38 21.35
CA PHE A 147 -1.58 -10.03 20.27
C PHE A 147 -1.00 -11.38 20.71
N GLU A 148 -0.19 -11.40 21.77
CA GLU A 148 0.43 -12.63 22.27
C GLU A 148 -0.59 -13.73 22.58
N THR A 149 -1.71 -13.37 23.22
CA THR A 149 -2.76 -14.34 23.57
C THR A 149 -3.56 -14.84 22.37
N ARG A 150 -3.79 -13.99 21.36
CA ARG A 150 -4.57 -14.36 20.16
C ARG A 150 -3.74 -15.15 19.15
N PHE A 151 -2.44 -14.91 19.11
CA PHE A 151 -1.51 -15.50 18.14
C PHE A 151 -0.63 -16.60 18.71
N HIS A 152 -0.77 -16.95 19.98
CA HIS A 152 -0.01 -18.02 20.64
C HIS A 152 0.04 -19.31 19.81
N ASP A 153 -1.11 -19.75 19.27
CA ASP A 153 -1.23 -21.00 18.52
C ASP A 153 -1.21 -20.81 16.99
N LEU A 154 -0.82 -19.62 16.52
CA LEU A 154 -0.79 -19.28 15.09
C LEU A 154 0.66 -19.24 14.59
N PRO A 155 1.04 -20.16 13.67
CA PRO A 155 2.38 -20.17 13.08
C PRO A 155 2.71 -18.83 12.43
N SER A 156 3.92 -18.30 12.62
CA SER A 156 4.36 -17.01 12.05
C SER A 156 4.17 -16.94 10.53
N ALA A 157 4.41 -18.05 9.83
CA ALA A 157 4.19 -18.17 8.39
C ALA A 157 2.76 -17.87 7.92
N GLN A 158 1.77 -18.01 8.82
CA GLN A 158 0.34 -17.74 8.53
C GLN A 158 -0.14 -16.37 9.06
N ARG A 159 0.77 -15.54 9.56
CA ARG A 159 0.48 -14.21 10.13
C ARG A 159 1.52 -13.16 9.71
N LEU A 160 1.98 -13.23 8.46
CA LEU A 160 3.05 -12.36 7.96
C LEU A 160 2.65 -10.88 7.82
N LEU A 161 1.36 -10.58 7.67
CA LEU A 161 0.80 -9.23 7.74
C LEU A 161 -0.36 -9.20 8.72
N VAL A 162 -0.42 -8.16 9.54
CA VAL A 162 -1.51 -7.91 10.49
C VAL A 162 -1.87 -6.43 10.51
N CYS A 163 -3.13 -6.10 10.78
CA CYS A 163 -3.56 -4.73 11.02
C CYS A 163 -3.80 -4.53 12.52
N ILE A 164 -3.18 -3.50 13.11
CA ILE A 164 -3.34 -3.17 14.52
C ILE A 164 -3.95 -1.79 14.70
N GLU A 165 -4.66 -1.61 15.81
CA GLU A 165 -5.15 -0.30 16.25
C GLU A 165 -4.04 0.45 16.98
N THR A 166 -3.81 1.71 16.61
CA THR A 166 -2.82 2.57 17.26
C THR A 166 -3.46 3.60 18.18
N HIS A 167 -4.39 4.45 17.74
CA HIS A 167 -5.03 5.45 18.62
C HIS A 167 -6.39 5.96 18.12
N HIS A 168 -7.41 6.02 19.00
CA HIS A 168 -8.73 6.66 18.78
C HIS A 168 -9.20 6.74 17.31
N SER A 169 -9.28 5.58 16.64
CA SER A 169 -9.68 5.38 15.22
C SER A 169 -8.57 5.35 14.15
N SER A 170 -7.28 5.30 14.52
CA SER A 170 -6.18 5.03 13.59
C SER A 170 -5.67 3.59 13.68
N SER A 171 -5.19 3.08 12.55
CA SER A 171 -4.59 1.76 12.43
C SER A 171 -3.30 1.81 11.62
N THR A 172 -2.48 0.79 11.80
CA THR A 172 -1.31 0.56 10.96
C THR A 172 -1.18 -0.91 10.61
N PHE A 173 -0.50 -1.19 9.50
CA PHE A 173 -0.11 -2.54 9.13
C PHE A 173 1.24 -2.86 9.78
N LEU A 174 1.36 -4.06 10.31
CA LEU A 174 2.63 -4.61 10.70
C LEU A 174 2.98 -5.77 9.78
N ILE A 175 4.26 -5.82 9.41
CA ILE A 175 4.86 -6.85 8.59
C ILE A 175 5.86 -7.66 9.41
N HIS A 176 5.77 -8.98 9.32
CA HIS A 176 6.73 -9.87 9.96
C HIS A 176 8.10 -9.68 9.31
N GLN A 177 9.15 -9.63 10.14
CA GLN A 177 10.51 -9.29 9.67
C GLN A 177 10.99 -10.21 8.55
N SER A 178 10.65 -11.50 8.58
CA SER A 178 11.03 -12.44 7.50
C SER A 178 10.42 -12.09 6.13
N LEU A 179 9.19 -11.57 6.08
CA LEU A 179 8.57 -11.14 4.83
C LEU A 179 9.19 -9.83 4.36
N LEU A 180 9.46 -8.90 5.29
CA LEU A 180 10.12 -7.64 4.98
C LEU A 180 11.51 -7.86 4.38
N GLU A 181 12.33 -8.70 4.99
CA GLU A 181 13.66 -9.10 4.48
C GLU A 181 13.55 -9.77 3.10
N HIS A 182 12.55 -10.63 2.90
CA HIS A 182 12.32 -11.30 1.63
C HIS A 182 11.99 -10.30 0.52
N TRP A 183 11.06 -9.38 0.77
CA TRP A 183 10.71 -8.32 -0.19
C TRP A 183 11.89 -7.39 -0.50
N GLN A 184 12.72 -7.08 0.51
CA GLN A 184 13.94 -6.30 0.30
C GLN A 184 14.92 -7.02 -0.66
N GLN A 185 15.13 -8.32 -0.47
CA GLN A 185 15.99 -9.13 -1.33
C GLN A 185 15.45 -9.24 -2.77
N ARG A 186 14.13 -9.25 -2.93
CA ARG A 186 13.47 -9.22 -4.25
C ARG A 186 13.48 -7.84 -4.91
N GLY A 187 13.86 -6.79 -4.18
CA GLY A 187 13.89 -5.42 -4.69
C GLY A 187 12.50 -4.80 -4.85
N VAL A 188 11.54 -5.14 -3.98
CA VAL A 188 10.23 -4.47 -3.96
C VAL A 188 10.46 -2.99 -3.59
N GLU A 189 10.09 -2.10 -4.51
CA GLU A 189 10.53 -0.70 -4.48
C GLU A 189 9.55 0.24 -3.77
N ASP A 190 8.34 -0.24 -3.44
CA ASP A 190 7.24 0.52 -2.85
C ASP A 190 7.18 0.39 -1.32
N VAL A 191 8.24 -0.14 -0.70
CA VAL A 191 8.36 -0.33 0.76
C VAL A 191 9.57 0.42 1.28
N ASN A 192 9.40 1.15 2.39
CA ASN A 192 10.51 1.73 3.14
C ASN A 192 11.06 0.70 4.12
N TYR A 193 12.26 0.20 3.84
CA TYR A 193 12.97 -0.76 4.71
C TYR A 193 13.74 -0.07 5.84
N ASP A 194 14.09 1.21 5.67
CA ASP A 194 14.85 1.99 6.65
C ASP A 194 13.88 2.62 7.66
N ILE A 195 13.33 1.78 8.54
CA ILE A 195 12.38 2.22 9.57
C ILE A 195 13.15 2.87 10.72
N GLU A 196 12.84 4.13 10.99
CA GLU A 196 13.51 4.90 12.04
C GLU A 196 13.36 4.27 13.43
N PRO A 197 14.40 4.32 14.29
CA PRO A 197 14.38 3.68 15.61
C PRO A 197 13.22 4.10 16.53
N GLU A 198 12.66 5.29 16.31
CA GLU A 198 11.49 5.76 17.07
C GLU A 198 10.20 5.06 16.66
N HIS A 199 10.02 4.76 15.38
CA HIS A 199 8.87 4.01 14.83
C HIS A 199 8.95 2.51 15.12
N GLN A 200 10.10 2.01 15.56
CA GLN A 200 10.28 0.64 16.06
C GLN A 200 9.80 0.46 17.52
N ARG A 201 9.22 1.51 18.13
CA ARG A 201 8.67 1.45 19.50
C ARG A 201 7.16 1.49 19.45
N LEU A 202 6.52 0.51 20.10
CA LEU A 202 5.07 0.41 20.12
C LEU A 202 4.44 1.64 20.79
N THR A 203 5.06 2.16 21.84
CA THR A 203 4.62 3.39 22.52
C THR A 203 4.57 4.59 21.57
N THR A 204 5.56 4.75 20.67
CA THR A 204 5.54 5.79 19.64
C THR A 204 4.37 5.58 18.68
N LEU A 205 4.24 4.38 18.12
CA LEU A 205 3.17 4.04 17.18
C LEU A 205 1.77 4.29 17.78
N MET A 206 1.60 4.00 19.08
CA MET A 206 0.34 4.14 19.81
C MET A 206 0.03 5.57 20.27
N THR A 207 1.01 6.48 20.33
CA THR A 207 0.83 7.84 20.86
C THR A 207 0.84 8.92 19.79
N GLN A 208 1.41 8.64 18.62
CA GLN A 208 1.32 9.53 17.47
C GLN A 208 -0.14 9.61 17.01
N ARG A 209 -0.71 10.83 17.04
CA ARG A 209 -2.06 11.09 16.51
C ARG A 209 -2.18 10.75 15.03
N HIS A 210 -1.08 10.86 14.30
CA HIS A 210 -0.98 10.70 12.85
C HIS A 210 0.33 9.97 12.52
N TYR A 211 0.34 8.64 12.66
CA TYR A 211 1.40 7.82 12.07
C TYR A 211 1.04 7.56 10.61
N TRP A 212 1.56 8.40 9.72
CA TRP A 212 1.60 8.12 8.29
C TRP A 212 2.96 7.49 8.06
N GLY A 213 3.04 6.17 8.19
CA GLY A 213 4.24 5.40 7.88
C GLY A 213 4.50 5.40 6.38
N SER A 214 4.53 6.56 5.76
CA SER A 214 4.60 6.69 4.32
C SER A 214 5.63 7.72 3.93
N ARG A 215 6.45 7.37 2.95
CA ARG A 215 7.29 8.33 2.24
C ARG A 215 6.70 8.55 0.85
N THR A 216 6.98 9.68 0.25
CA THR A 216 6.50 9.99 -1.10
C THR A 216 7.70 10.02 -2.04
N ARG A 217 7.59 9.32 -3.17
CA ARG A 217 8.56 9.36 -4.27
C ARG A 217 7.98 10.14 -5.44
N SER A 218 8.59 11.28 -5.74
CA SER A 218 8.21 12.15 -6.85
C SER A 218 9.21 12.03 -8.00
N PHE A 219 8.76 12.30 -9.23
CA PHE A 219 9.54 12.16 -10.45
C PHE A 219 9.47 13.44 -11.29
N ALA A 220 10.61 13.86 -11.83
CA ALA A 220 10.69 15.09 -12.63
C ALA A 220 10.08 14.94 -14.04
N ASN A 221 9.85 13.71 -14.50
CA ASN A 221 9.30 13.41 -15.82
C ASN A 221 8.66 12.01 -15.85
N LEU A 222 7.84 11.76 -16.87
CA LEU A 222 7.11 10.49 -17.02
C LEU A 222 8.01 9.30 -17.38
N ASP A 223 9.12 9.51 -18.08
CA ASP A 223 10.02 8.40 -18.46
C ASP A 223 10.78 7.85 -17.25
N ASP A 224 11.26 8.75 -16.38
CA ASP A 224 11.86 8.42 -15.10
C ASP A 224 10.88 7.66 -14.20
N PHE A 225 9.61 8.09 -14.17
CA PHE A 225 8.56 7.36 -13.47
C PHE A 225 8.36 5.94 -14.05
N GLN A 226 8.19 5.82 -15.37
CA GLN A 226 7.97 4.54 -16.04
C GLN A 226 9.12 3.55 -15.83
N GLN A 227 10.36 4.05 -15.76
CA GLN A 227 11.56 3.23 -15.58
C GLN A 227 12.00 3.09 -14.10
N ASN A 228 11.29 3.72 -13.18
CA ASN A 228 11.68 3.93 -11.78
C ASN A 228 13.10 4.48 -11.60
N ARG A 229 13.44 5.55 -12.30
CA ARG A 229 14.76 6.19 -12.24
C ARG A 229 14.65 7.60 -11.68
N ASN A 230 15.70 8.06 -11.02
CA ASN A 230 15.83 9.44 -10.54
C ASN A 230 14.67 9.95 -9.66
N GLY A 231 13.89 9.04 -9.05
CA GLY A 231 12.82 9.40 -8.13
C GLY A 231 13.39 10.01 -6.85
N GLN A 232 12.86 11.16 -6.45
CA GLN A 232 13.23 11.84 -5.22
C GLN A 232 12.26 11.43 -4.12
N ILE A 233 12.80 10.87 -3.04
CA ILE A 233 12.00 10.53 -1.86
C ILE A 233 12.03 11.74 -0.93
N ASP A 234 10.86 12.26 -0.60
CA ASP A 234 10.75 13.32 0.39
C ASP A 234 11.17 12.76 1.76
N GLU A 235 12.23 13.35 2.32
CA GLU A 235 12.62 13.16 3.72
C GLU A 235 11.64 14.01 4.55
N GLY A 236 10.52 13.39 4.96
CA GLY A 236 9.51 14.03 5.81
C GLY A 236 10.05 14.54 7.14
#